data_AF-A0A126ZW07-F1
#
_entry.id   AF-A0A126ZW07-F1
#
_cell.length_a   1.000
_cell.length_b   1.000
_cell.length_c   1.000
_cell.angle_alpha   90.00
_cell.angle_beta   90.00
_cell.angle_gamma   90.00
#
_symmetry.space_group_name_H-M   'P 1'
#
loop_
_entity.id
_entity.type
_entity.pdbx_description
1 polymer ?
#
loop_
_entity_poly.entity_id
_entity_poly.type
_entity_poly.pdbx_seq_one_letter_code
_entity_poly.pdbx_strand_id
1 'polypeptide(L)'
;MSPSPRPSGGSGRTTAVAAVRSVLAGARAYARGVLGADAYERYLEHHRAEEAAGRCAAPAMTEREFWRDHADRQDANPQGRCC
;
A
#
# COMPACT_ATOMS: atom_id res chain seq x y z
N MET A 1 39.13 -45.11 2.30
CA MET A 1 37.67 -45.13 2.02
C MET A 1 36.96 -44.78 3.32
N SER A 2 36.24 -43.68 3.51
CA SER A 2 35.83 -42.55 2.67
C SER A 2 35.70 -41.32 3.58
N PRO A 3 35.86 -40.10 3.05
CA PRO A 3 35.79 -38.88 3.85
C PRO A 3 34.33 -38.48 4.17
N SER A 4 34.08 -38.03 5.40
CA SER A 4 32.82 -37.40 5.81
C SER A 4 32.61 -36.05 5.10
N PRO A 5 31.35 -35.64 4.83
CA PRO A 5 31.06 -34.38 4.16
C PRO A 5 31.24 -33.19 5.10
N ARG A 6 31.84 -32.10 4.58
CA ARG A 6 31.91 -30.79 5.24
C ARG A 6 30.62 -30.01 4.93
N PRO A 7 30.04 -29.27 5.88
CA PRO A 7 28.93 -28.38 5.57
C PRO A 7 29.40 -27.25 4.66
N SER A 8 28.67 -27.09 3.56
CA SER A 8 28.86 -26.12 2.49
C SER A 8 28.63 -24.70 2.98
N GLY A 9 29.69 -23.90 2.94
CA GLY A 9 29.62 -22.45 3.07
C GLY A 9 28.91 -21.85 1.86
N GLY A 10 27.73 -21.26 2.06
CA GLY A 10 26.98 -20.60 0.99
C GLY A 10 25.75 -19.80 1.43
N SER A 11 25.62 -19.45 2.70
CA SER A 11 24.37 -18.90 3.28
C SER A 11 24.37 -17.37 3.52
N GLY A 12 25.41 -16.65 3.09
CA GLY A 12 25.54 -15.22 3.40
C GLY A 12 24.86 -14.27 2.42
N ARG A 13 24.83 -14.59 1.12
CA ARG A 13 24.31 -13.67 0.08
C ARG A 13 22.80 -13.74 -0.10
N THR A 14 22.23 -14.94 0.06
CA THR A 14 20.79 -15.19 -0.15
C THR A 14 19.95 -14.56 0.96
N THR A 15 20.45 -14.57 2.19
CA THR A 15 19.83 -13.94 3.36
C THR A 15 19.87 -12.42 3.29
N ALA A 16 21.00 -11.84 2.85
CA ALA A 16 21.12 -10.40 2.66
C ALA A 16 20.13 -9.86 1.60
N VAL A 17 20.01 -10.54 0.45
CA VAL A 17 19.05 -10.13 -0.60
C VAL A 17 17.59 -10.28 -0.15
N ALA A 18 17.28 -11.37 0.56
CA ALA A 18 15.93 -11.58 1.11
C ALA A 18 15.55 -10.51 2.15
N ALA A 19 16.49 -10.14 3.03
CA ALA A 19 16.29 -9.09 4.03
C ALA A 19 16.12 -7.70 3.40
N VAL A 20 16.91 -7.36 2.37
CA VAL A 20 16.73 -6.09 1.66
C VAL A 20 15.36 -6.04 0.96
N ARG A 21 14.92 -7.15 0.34
CA ARG A 21 13.60 -7.22 -0.29
C ARG A 21 12.46 -7.06 0.71
N SER A 22 12.56 -7.66 1.91
CA SER A 22 11.52 -7.52 2.93
C SER A 22 11.44 -6.10 3.50
N VAL A 23 12.59 -5.44 3.72
CA VAL A 23 12.63 -4.04 4.15
C VAL A 23 12.02 -3.11 3.10
N LEU A 24 12.33 -3.30 1.81
CA LEU A 24 11.74 -2.52 0.73
C LEU A 24 10.23 -2.75 0.59
N ALA A 25 9.76 -3.99 0.75
CA ALA A 25 8.34 -4.30 0.74
C ALA A 25 7.60 -3.62 1.91
N GLY A 26 8.20 -3.65 3.11
CA GLY A 26 7.69 -2.95 4.29
C GLY A 26 7.67 -1.43 4.10
N ALA A 27 8.75 -0.84 3.59
CA ALA A 27 8.82 0.58 3.28
C ALA A 27 7.79 1.00 2.22
N ARG A 28 7.53 0.16 1.21
CA ARG A 28 6.47 0.41 0.20
C ARG A 28 5.07 0.29 0.80
N ALA A 29 4.85 -0.63 1.74
CA ALA A 29 3.57 -0.75 2.45
C ALA A 29 3.33 0.44 3.39
N TYR A 30 4.38 0.87 4.11
CA TYR A 30 4.36 2.07 4.95
C TYR A 30 4.17 3.33 4.11
N ALA A 31 4.93 3.49 3.02
CA ALA A 31 4.77 4.59 2.08
C ALA A 31 3.37 4.61 1.46
N ARG A 32 2.77 3.45 1.16
CA ARG A 32 1.37 3.39 0.75
C ARG A 32 0.46 3.98 1.83
N GLY A 33 0.52 3.43 3.04
CA GLY A 33 -0.32 3.88 4.16
C GLY A 33 -0.09 5.31 4.64
N VAL A 34 1.11 5.87 4.46
CA VAL A 34 1.49 7.21 4.94
C VAL A 34 1.39 8.28 3.86
N LEU A 35 1.69 7.97 2.60
CA LEU A 35 1.56 8.92 1.47
C LEU A 35 0.18 8.88 0.81
N GLY A 36 -0.72 8.02 1.29
CA GLY A 36 -2.06 7.87 0.73
C GLY A 36 -2.07 7.15 -0.63
N ALA A 37 -0.98 6.48 -1.02
CA ALA A 37 -0.97 5.76 -2.30
C ALA A 37 -1.90 4.52 -2.29
N ASP A 38 -2.43 4.10 -1.13
CA ASP A 38 -3.52 3.12 -1.01
C ASP A 38 -4.92 3.76 -0.86
N ALA A 39 -5.05 5.09 -0.89
CA ALA A 39 -6.33 5.76 -0.66
C ALA A 39 -7.41 5.35 -1.67
N TYR A 40 -7.02 5.17 -2.95
CA TYR A 40 -7.94 4.68 -3.97
C TYR A 40 -8.33 3.21 -3.78
N GLU A 41 -7.39 2.35 -3.37
CA GLU A 41 -7.67 0.94 -3.08
C GLU A 41 -8.67 0.81 -1.91
N ARG A 42 -8.44 1.57 -0.83
CA ARG A 42 -9.37 1.67 0.31
C ARG A 42 -10.74 2.22 -0.08
N TYR A 43 -10.79 3.20 -1.00
CA TYR A 43 -12.05 3.69 -1.55
C TYR A 43 -12.82 2.58 -2.25
N LEU A 44 -12.15 1.77 -3.09
CA LEU A 44 -12.80 0.65 -3.79
C LEU A 44 -13.27 -0.44 -2.83
N GLU A 45 -12.49 -0.77 -1.80
CA GLU A 45 -12.92 -1.72 -0.76
C GLU A 45 -14.18 -1.24 -0.03
N HIS A 46 -14.19 0.03 0.38
CA HIS A 46 -15.37 0.65 1.00
C HIS A 46 -16.56 0.65 0.05
N HIS A 47 -16.36 1.05 -1.22
CA HIS A 47 -17.41 1.08 -2.22
C HIS A 47 -18.05 -0.30 -2.42
N ARG A 48 -17.23 -1.34 -2.59
CA ARG A 48 -17.72 -2.73 -2.70
C ARG A 48 -18.48 -3.19 -1.47
N ALA A 49 -18.03 -2.80 -0.27
CA ALA A 49 -18.73 -3.13 0.97
C ALA A 49 -20.10 -2.44 1.06
N GLU A 50 -20.20 -1.18 0.62
CA GLU A 50 -21.45 -0.42 0.57
C GLU A 50 -22.41 -0.95 -0.52
N GLU A 51 -21.89 -1.34 -1.69
CA GLU A 51 -22.64 -2.01 -2.75
C GLU A 51 -23.21 -3.34 -2.26
N ALA A 52 -22.37 -4.18 -1.62
CA ALA A 52 -22.79 -5.46 -1.05
C ALA A 52 -23.85 -5.29 0.06
N ALA A 53 -23.78 -4.19 0.80
CA ALA A 53 -24.77 -3.85 1.82
C ALA A 53 -26.03 -3.15 1.26
N GLY A 54 -26.11 -2.91 -0.06
CA GLY A 54 -27.24 -2.24 -0.71
C GLY A 54 -27.38 -0.75 -0.35
N ARG A 55 -26.34 -0.14 0.24
CA ARG A 55 -26.33 1.29 0.63
C ARG A 55 -25.81 2.20 -0.48
N CYS A 56 -25.08 1.63 -1.44
CA CYS A 56 -24.59 2.35 -2.61
C CYS A 56 -24.98 1.59 -3.88
N ALA A 57 -25.66 2.28 -4.81
CA ALA A 57 -25.98 1.76 -6.13
C ALA A 57 -25.32 2.59 -7.25
N ALA A 58 -24.55 3.62 -6.88
CA ALA A 58 -23.79 4.42 -7.82
C ALA A 58 -22.51 3.66 -8.23
N PRO A 59 -21.99 3.84 -9.45
CA PRO A 59 -20.74 3.22 -9.86
C PRO A 59 -19.54 3.82 -9.12
N ALA A 60 -18.48 3.01 -8.94
CA ALA A 60 -17.21 3.48 -8.39
C ALA A 60 -16.61 4.58 -9.28
N MET A 61 -16.10 5.64 -8.65
CA MET A 61 -15.34 6.69 -9.33
C MET A 61 -14.05 6.13 -9.93
N THR A 62 -13.63 6.68 -11.06
CA THR A 62 -12.32 6.35 -11.61
C THR A 62 -11.21 6.94 -10.73
N GLU A 63 -10.00 6.37 -10.83
CA GLU A 63 -8.84 6.83 -10.05
C GLU A 63 -8.57 8.33 -10.21
N ARG A 64 -8.65 8.86 -11.44
CA ARG A 64 -8.46 10.29 -11.70
C ARG A 64 -9.53 11.15 -11.02
N GLU A 65 -10.79 10.72 -11.07
CA GLU A 65 -11.90 11.44 -10.45
C GLU A 65 -11.79 11.44 -8.94
N PHE A 66 -11.41 10.29 -8.36
CA PHE A 66 -11.12 10.16 -6.94
C PHE A 66 -10.03 11.13 -6.50
N TRP A 67 -8.90 11.20 -7.22
CA TRP A 67 -7.80 12.10 -6.85
C TRP A 67 -8.16 13.59 -7.00
N ARG A 68 -8.94 13.94 -8.02
CA ARG A 68 -9.46 15.30 -8.19
C ARG A 68 -10.36 15.68 -7.01
N ASP A 69 -11.38 14.89 -6.72
CA ASP A 69 -12.30 15.14 -5.61
C ASP A 69 -11.59 15.09 -4.24
N HIS A 70 -10.58 14.23 -4.08
CA HIS A 70 -9.74 14.20 -2.88
C HIS A 70 -8.98 15.52 -2.70
N ALA A 71 -8.33 16.02 -3.75
CA ALA A 71 -7.63 17.30 -3.74
C ALA A 71 -8.60 18.46 -3.49
N ASP A 72 -9.76 18.47 -4.16
CA ASP A 72 -10.80 19.49 -4.00
C ASP A 72 -11.32 19.55 -2.55
N ARG A 73 -11.50 18.39 -1.89
CA ARG A 73 -11.90 18.36 -0.46
C ARG A 73 -10.80 18.83 0.48
N GLN A 74 -9.53 18.61 0.14
CA GLN A 74 -8.40 19.14 0.93
C GLN A 74 -8.28 20.66 0.76
N ASP A 75 -8.53 21.16 -0.45
CA ASP A 75 -8.52 22.59 -0.76
C ASP A 75 -9.72 23.32 -0.14
N ALA A 76 -10.91 22.70 -0.18
CA ALA A 76 -12.16 23.25 0.37
C ALA A 76 -12.25 23.19 1.91
N ASN A 77 -11.47 22.32 2.56
CA ASN A 77 -11.35 22.26 4.02
C ASN A 77 -9.92 22.64 4.48
N PRO A 78 -9.49 23.90 4.34
CA PRO A 78 -8.22 24.36 4.83
C PRO A 78 -8.31 24.52 6.36
N GLN A 79 -8.27 23.42 7.11
CA GLN A 79 -8.47 23.35 8.56
C GLN A 79 -7.33 24.01 9.36
N GLY A 80 -6.60 24.96 8.78
CA GLY A 80 -5.41 25.52 9.41
C GLY A 80 -4.80 26.72 8.71
N ARG A 81 -5.56 27.55 8.00
CA ARG A 81 -5.01 28.81 7.47
C ARG A 81 -5.94 30.00 7.69
N CYS A 82 -5.50 30.83 8.62
CA CYS A 82 -5.87 32.22 8.88
C CYS A 82 -7.22 32.46 9.57
N CYS A 83 -7.26 32.18 10.87
CA CYS A 83 -7.67 33.13 11.92
C CYS A 83 -6.89 32.78 13.18
#